data_AF-A0A9X4M3F2-F1
#
_entry.id   AF-A0A9X4M3F2-F1
#
_cell.length_a   1.000
_cell.length_b   1.000
_cell.length_c   1.000
_cell.angle_alpha   90.00
_cell.angle_beta   90.00
_cell.angle_gamma   90.00
#
_symmetry.space_group_name_H-M   'P 1'
#
loop_
_entity.id
_entity.type
_entity.pdbx_description
1 polymer ?
#
loop_
_entity_poly.entity_id
_entity_poly.type
_entity_poly.pdbx_seq_one_letter_code
_entity_poly.pdbx_strand_id
1 'polypeptide(L)'
;MKKLAAILAALLSFVLCLGGVSPAYAQQATQPASRGITTFYVTPEQQAEGVKVYRDILQYDVAIPNLDLSAMLPENLSDFPALYKQVLEASRQKNGINGSFTQGWFDFQGSRAVVPGTNTLFTIDAPAQGRIYSVVAGLPASQCPVKIAKTSISFLDKVADAESKAKELDTQGYLVYVSPVDDLTIKAFSQIFYDQTTGKKKTDANCFLVSGATENVKTDFTKIFPLLPPSLQQPARQQPFEFEARVGDSIFLVNARKTLSPLPPTNALRYGETYNIQNGYAGFKGGFLDTRATGCQGNVYCVSTATSTNRDSGSGSWKIVSKKGTVDNGKPVLANDEFYLQNQYGNATYLDTRGAGCNDDKYCVSTATSTNRDSGSGTWKIIPSNAKDGFATLAQEVVLQNGYANFQGGFLDTRGAGCQSNAYCVSTATGPTRDSGSTLWKFIK
;
A
#
# COMPACT_ATOMS: atom_id res chain seq x y z
N MET A 1 16.76 27.50 8.97
CA MET A 1 15.97 27.54 7.71
C MET A 1 16.80 27.21 6.47
N LYS A 2 17.92 27.88 6.15
CA LYS A 2 18.75 27.56 4.95
C LYS A 2 19.36 26.14 4.93
N LYS A 3 19.77 25.59 6.09
CA LYS A 3 20.27 24.19 6.20
C LYS A 3 19.16 23.13 6.01
N LEU A 4 17.93 23.44 6.42
CA LEU A 4 16.77 22.55 6.25
C LEU A 4 16.34 22.47 4.78
N ALA A 5 16.40 23.59 4.05
CA ALA A 5 16.08 23.66 2.63
C ALA A 5 17.08 22.90 1.74
N ALA A 6 18.38 22.89 2.10
CA ALA A 6 19.40 22.11 1.39
C ALA A 6 19.27 20.59 1.64
N ILE A 7 18.87 20.19 2.85
CA ILE A 7 18.61 18.79 3.21
C ILE A 7 17.34 18.28 2.51
N LEU A 8 16.28 19.11 2.47
CA LEU A 8 15.08 18.80 1.69
C LEU A 8 15.38 18.72 0.19
N ALA A 9 16.24 19.59 -0.35
CA ALA A 9 16.60 19.56 -1.77
C ALA A 9 17.44 18.35 -2.18
N ALA A 10 18.31 17.82 -1.30
CA ALA A 10 19.05 16.58 -1.54
C ALA A 10 18.11 15.34 -1.45
N LEU A 11 17.19 15.34 -0.48
CA LEU A 11 16.16 14.29 -0.33
C LEU A 11 15.05 14.38 -1.41
N LEU A 12 14.72 15.57 -1.93
CA LEU A 12 13.79 15.77 -3.06
C LEU A 12 14.45 15.57 -4.42
N SER A 13 15.75 15.84 -4.57
CA SER A 13 16.53 15.46 -5.77
C SER A 13 16.44 13.93 -6.01
N PHE A 14 16.47 13.16 -4.92
CA PHE A 14 16.22 11.72 -4.90
C PHE A 14 14.80 11.34 -5.39
N VAL A 15 13.81 12.22 -5.19
CA VAL A 15 12.42 12.07 -5.64
C VAL A 15 12.22 12.63 -7.07
N LEU A 16 13.07 13.52 -7.56
CA LEU A 16 12.92 14.13 -8.90
C LEU A 16 13.60 13.33 -10.02
N CYS A 17 14.53 12.42 -9.70
CA CYS A 17 15.04 11.42 -10.66
C CYS A 17 14.04 10.26 -10.93
N LEU A 18 12.80 10.34 -10.41
CA LEU A 18 11.77 9.29 -10.49
C LEU A 18 11.08 9.12 -11.86
N GLY A 19 11.58 9.72 -12.93
CA GLY A 19 10.99 9.65 -14.27
C GLY A 19 11.69 8.66 -15.19
N GLY A 20 11.49 7.35 -15.00
CA GLY A 20 12.14 6.36 -15.86
C GLY A 20 11.67 4.93 -15.66
N VAL A 21 10.36 4.67 -15.65
CA VAL A 21 9.86 3.32 -15.89
C VAL A 21 9.48 3.21 -17.36
N SER A 22 10.31 2.52 -18.15
CA SER A 22 9.96 2.13 -19.52
C SER A 22 8.70 1.26 -19.49
N PRO A 23 7.62 1.57 -20.24
CA PRO A 23 6.33 0.88 -20.15
C PRO A 23 6.29 -0.57 -20.67
N ALA A 24 7.43 -1.21 -20.92
CA ALA A 24 7.51 -2.42 -21.73
C ALA A 24 7.82 -3.70 -20.94
N TYR A 25 7.28 -3.91 -19.73
CA TYR A 25 7.51 -5.17 -18.98
C TYR A 25 6.33 -5.65 -18.12
N ALA A 26 5.10 -5.18 -18.40
CA ALA A 26 3.91 -5.54 -17.62
C ALA A 26 3.33 -6.95 -17.91
N GLN A 27 4.13 -7.89 -18.41
CA GLN A 27 3.73 -9.30 -18.56
C GLN A 27 4.81 -10.21 -17.97
N GLN A 28 4.39 -11.06 -17.03
CA GLN A 28 5.13 -12.16 -16.39
C GLN A 28 6.11 -11.82 -15.26
N ALA A 29 5.64 -11.17 -14.19
CA ALA A 29 6.24 -11.32 -12.87
C ALA A 29 5.26 -12.09 -11.96
N THR A 30 5.70 -13.22 -11.38
CA THR A 30 4.93 -14.02 -10.42
C THR A 30 4.69 -13.29 -9.09
N GLN A 31 5.44 -12.22 -8.84
CA GLN A 31 5.27 -11.30 -7.71
C GLN A 31 5.45 -9.85 -8.18
N PRO A 32 4.79 -8.88 -7.53
CA PRO A 32 4.84 -7.49 -7.97
C PRO A 32 6.22 -6.88 -7.75
N ALA A 33 6.55 -5.88 -8.57
CA ALA A 33 7.76 -5.09 -8.39
C ALA A 33 7.76 -4.45 -6.99
N SER A 34 8.88 -4.53 -6.28
CA SER A 34 9.04 -3.87 -4.99
C SER A 34 10.42 -3.22 -4.87
N ARG A 35 10.48 -2.14 -4.08
CA ARG A 35 11.67 -1.35 -3.84
C ARG A 35 12.17 -1.55 -2.41
N GLY A 36 13.45 -1.86 -2.28
CA GLY A 36 14.17 -1.81 -1.03
C GLY A 36 15.13 -0.63 -0.99
N ILE A 37 15.13 0.08 0.14
CA ILE A 37 16.03 1.21 0.40
C ILE A 37 16.92 0.85 1.59
N THR A 38 18.20 1.17 1.47
CA THR A 38 19.15 1.21 2.60
C THR A 38 19.91 2.53 2.55
N THR A 39 19.76 3.35 3.58
CA THR A 39 20.40 4.69 3.66
C THR A 39 21.16 4.84 4.96
N PHE A 40 22.35 5.45 4.89
CA PHE A 40 23.15 5.85 6.03
C PHE A 40 23.10 7.37 6.21
N TYR A 41 22.84 7.80 7.44
CA TYR A 41 22.81 9.19 7.84
C TYR A 41 23.94 9.49 8.82
N VAL A 42 24.36 10.77 8.84
CA VAL A 42 25.46 11.25 9.70
C VAL A 42 24.97 11.52 11.12
N THR A 43 23.72 11.95 11.27
CA THR A 43 23.15 12.37 12.56
C THR A 43 21.76 11.74 12.80
N PRO A 44 21.32 11.60 14.06
CA PRO A 44 20.00 11.04 14.35
C PRO A 44 18.87 11.93 13.84
N GLU A 45 19.06 13.26 13.74
CA GLU A 45 18.05 14.17 13.20
C GLU A 45 17.84 13.97 11.70
N GLN A 46 18.92 13.75 10.95
CA GLN A 46 18.84 13.44 9.51
C GLN A 46 18.12 12.12 9.28
N GLN A 47 18.43 11.12 10.12
CA GLN A 47 17.76 9.83 10.07
C GLN A 47 16.28 9.95 10.39
N ALA A 48 15.91 10.69 11.45
CA ALA A 48 14.51 10.90 11.83
C ALA A 48 13.70 11.56 10.69
N GLU A 49 14.27 12.55 10.01
CA GLU A 49 13.64 13.16 8.83
C GLU A 49 13.55 12.15 7.66
N GLY A 50 14.59 11.35 7.43
CA GLY A 50 14.58 10.27 6.46
C GLY A 50 13.45 9.26 6.71
N VAL A 51 13.29 8.82 7.97
CA VAL A 51 12.21 7.93 8.38
C VAL A 51 10.84 8.56 8.14
N LYS A 52 10.67 9.84 8.49
CA LYS A 52 9.44 10.60 8.23
C LYS A 52 9.12 10.66 6.73
N VAL A 53 10.10 10.95 5.89
CA VAL A 53 9.92 10.97 4.43
C VAL A 53 9.50 9.59 3.92
N TYR A 54 10.23 8.52 4.30
CA TYR A 54 9.93 7.18 3.81
C TYR A 54 8.58 6.67 4.30
N ARG A 55 8.27 6.84 5.59
CA ARG A 55 7.05 6.31 6.21
C ARG A 55 5.83 7.18 5.93
N ASP A 56 5.90 8.48 6.24
CA ASP A 56 4.72 9.34 6.31
C ASP A 56 4.39 9.96 4.95
N ILE A 57 5.39 10.21 4.11
CA ILE A 57 5.21 10.81 2.77
C ILE A 57 5.15 9.72 1.70
N LEU A 58 6.15 8.83 1.69
CA LEU A 58 6.30 7.84 0.63
C LEU A 58 5.63 6.49 0.94
N GLN A 59 5.12 6.28 2.17
CA GLN A 59 4.39 5.09 2.60
C GLN A 59 5.18 3.77 2.47
N TYR A 60 6.48 3.82 2.73
CA TYR A 60 7.33 2.63 2.88
C TYR A 60 7.18 2.06 4.29
N ASP A 61 7.30 0.74 4.39
CA ASP A 61 7.46 0.06 5.67
C ASP A 61 8.93 0.13 6.09
N VAL A 62 9.20 0.69 7.27
CA VAL A 62 10.56 0.95 7.78
C VAL A 62 10.89 -0.08 8.87
N ALA A 63 12.00 -0.81 8.71
CA ALA A 63 12.30 -1.97 9.55
C ALA A 63 13.05 -1.65 10.86
N ILE A 64 13.86 -0.58 10.93
CA ILE A 64 14.74 -0.28 12.07
C ILE A 64 14.90 1.25 12.19
N PRO A 65 14.56 1.87 13.34
CA PRO A 65 13.16 1.85 13.75
C PRO A 65 12.63 3.26 14.06
N ASN A 66 11.37 3.45 13.69
CA ASN A 66 10.47 4.31 14.43
C ASN A 66 9.08 3.69 14.32
N LEU A 67 8.96 2.55 14.98
CA LEU A 67 7.69 1.89 15.19
C LEU A 67 7.40 2.14 16.65
N ASP A 68 6.50 3.08 16.95
CA ASP A 68 5.75 3.02 18.20
C ASP A 68 4.80 1.80 18.14
N LEU A 69 5.40 0.61 18.05
CA LEU A 69 4.70 -0.65 18.25
C LEU A 69 4.38 -0.83 19.72
N SER A 70 5.00 -0.06 20.62
CA SER A 70 4.80 -0.21 22.06
C SER A 70 3.30 -0.20 22.40
N ALA A 71 2.50 0.68 21.81
CA ALA A 71 1.06 0.72 22.01
C ALA A 71 0.31 -0.53 21.52
N MET A 72 0.85 -1.25 20.54
CA MET A 72 0.24 -2.43 19.90
C MET A 72 0.78 -3.77 20.44
N LEU A 73 1.89 -3.75 21.19
CA LEU A 73 2.52 -4.95 21.72
C LEU A 73 1.73 -5.51 22.92
N PRO A 74 1.53 -6.84 23.01
CA PRO A 74 0.88 -7.45 24.15
C PRO A 74 1.74 -7.32 25.41
N GLU A 75 1.10 -7.40 26.57
CA GLU A 75 1.80 -7.27 27.86
C GLU A 75 2.77 -8.43 28.13
N ASN A 76 2.44 -9.64 27.67
CA ASN A 76 3.23 -10.85 27.91
C ASN A 76 3.94 -11.32 26.63
N LEU A 77 5.18 -11.78 26.81
CA LEU A 77 6.01 -12.38 25.76
C LEU A 77 5.35 -13.61 25.12
N SER A 78 4.57 -14.39 25.86
CA SER A 78 3.87 -15.58 25.34
C SER A 78 2.93 -15.26 24.18
N ASP A 79 2.34 -14.06 24.20
CA ASP A 79 1.30 -13.64 23.25
C ASP A 79 1.92 -12.96 22.01
N PHE A 80 3.17 -12.52 22.13
CA PHE A 80 3.87 -11.74 21.10
C PHE A 80 4.11 -12.48 19.78
N PRO A 81 4.65 -13.72 19.75
CA PRO A 81 4.94 -14.41 18.49
C PRO A 81 3.73 -14.56 17.57
N ALA A 82 2.57 -14.94 18.12
CA ALA A 82 1.35 -15.13 17.34
C ALA A 82 0.84 -13.81 16.75
N LEU A 83 0.84 -12.73 17.54
CA LEU A 83 0.42 -11.40 17.08
C LEU A 83 1.39 -10.84 16.03
N TYR A 84 2.69 -10.93 16.29
CA TYR A 84 3.70 -10.36 15.39
C TYR A 84 3.79 -11.12 14.07
N LYS A 85 3.51 -12.44 14.08
CA LYS A 85 3.40 -13.21 12.84
C LYS A 85 2.31 -12.68 11.91
N GLN A 86 1.16 -12.25 12.44
CA GLN A 86 0.12 -11.60 11.63
C GLN A 86 0.59 -10.28 11.03
N VAL A 87 1.39 -9.50 11.77
CA VAL A 87 2.01 -8.26 11.26
C VAL A 87 2.98 -8.59 10.11
N LEU A 88 3.83 -9.60 10.27
CA LEU A 88 4.76 -10.05 9.23
C LEU A 88 4.02 -10.58 7.99
N GLU A 89 2.91 -11.29 8.16
CA GLU A 89 2.05 -11.75 7.07
C GLU A 89 1.40 -10.58 6.32
N ALA A 90 0.87 -9.58 7.03
CA ALA A 90 0.33 -8.37 6.41
C ALA A 90 1.41 -7.58 5.68
N SER A 91 2.59 -7.42 6.27
CA SER A 91 3.74 -6.80 5.60
C SER A 91 4.17 -7.58 4.36
N ARG A 92 4.04 -8.91 4.33
CA ARG A 92 4.32 -9.71 3.13
C ARG A 92 3.34 -9.47 2.01
N GLN A 93 2.05 -9.40 2.33
CA GLN A 93 1.01 -9.05 1.36
C GLN A 93 1.28 -7.67 0.75
N LYS A 94 1.75 -6.72 1.59
CA LYS A 94 2.05 -5.35 1.17
C LYS A 94 3.39 -5.20 0.43
N ASN A 95 4.45 -5.93 0.79
CA ASN A 95 5.84 -5.66 0.33
C ASN A 95 6.54 -6.82 -0.40
N GLY A 96 5.89 -7.98 -0.53
CA GLY A 96 6.53 -9.24 -0.94
C GLY A 96 7.19 -9.95 0.25
N ILE A 97 7.99 -11.00 0.00
CA ILE A 97 8.65 -11.75 1.08
C ILE A 97 9.47 -10.79 1.97
N ASN A 98 9.34 -10.90 3.30
CA ASN A 98 10.06 -10.07 4.27
C ASN A 98 11.57 -10.13 3.98
N GLY A 99 12.17 -8.97 3.81
CA GLY A 99 13.56 -8.86 3.40
C GLY A 99 13.81 -9.22 1.94
N SER A 100 12.89 -8.99 1.01
CA SER A 100 13.18 -9.13 -0.43
C SER A 100 12.70 -7.95 -1.27
N PHE A 101 13.34 -7.70 -2.40
CA PHE A 101 12.95 -6.66 -3.34
C PHE A 101 13.33 -7.00 -4.79
N THR A 102 12.70 -6.31 -5.75
CA THR A 102 13.08 -6.39 -7.17
C THR A 102 13.95 -5.22 -7.62
N GLN A 103 13.93 -4.11 -6.86
CA GLN A 103 14.78 -2.95 -7.09
C GLN A 103 15.39 -2.46 -5.78
N GLY A 104 16.71 -2.30 -5.72
CA GLY A 104 17.46 -1.88 -4.53
C GLY A 104 18.04 -0.48 -4.70
N TRP A 105 17.84 0.39 -3.72
CA TRP A 105 18.33 1.76 -3.69
C TRP A 105 19.24 1.93 -2.46
N PHE A 106 20.48 2.34 -2.70
CA PHE A 106 21.52 2.39 -1.68
C PHE A 106 22.13 3.78 -1.64
N ASP A 107 22.11 4.37 -0.45
CA ASP A 107 22.80 5.63 -0.17
C ASP A 107 23.71 5.45 1.04
N PHE A 108 25.01 5.29 0.77
CA PHE A 108 26.01 5.11 1.80
C PHE A 108 26.84 6.38 2.05
N GLN A 109 26.46 7.53 1.46
CA GLN A 109 27.26 8.76 1.50
C GLN A 109 27.32 9.40 2.89
N GLY A 110 26.40 9.05 3.79
CA GLY A 110 26.43 9.44 5.21
C GLY A 110 27.53 8.76 6.05
N SER A 111 28.36 7.90 5.45
CA SER A 111 29.41 7.15 6.16
C SER A 111 30.80 7.38 5.54
N ARG A 112 31.83 7.00 6.29
CA ARG A 112 33.20 6.80 5.78
C ARG A 112 33.34 5.34 5.33
N ALA A 113 33.72 5.12 4.07
CA ALA A 113 34.04 3.77 3.62
C ALA A 113 35.49 3.40 3.94
N VAL A 114 35.71 2.15 4.36
CA VAL A 114 37.05 1.57 4.50
C VAL A 114 37.69 1.37 3.12
N VAL A 115 36.90 0.95 2.12
CA VAL A 115 37.33 0.87 0.71
C VAL A 115 36.87 2.14 -0.01
N PRO A 116 37.80 3.03 -0.46
CA PRO A 116 37.44 4.27 -1.11
C PRO A 116 36.49 4.08 -2.30
N GLY A 117 35.47 4.96 -2.41
CA GLY A 117 34.51 4.94 -3.51
C GLY A 117 33.30 4.02 -3.30
N THR A 118 33.27 3.20 -2.24
CA THR A 118 32.11 2.33 -1.93
C THR A 118 31.00 3.05 -1.17
N ASN A 119 31.27 4.21 -0.55
CA ASN A 119 30.28 5.09 0.07
C ASN A 119 29.61 6.01 -0.97
N THR A 120 28.90 5.41 -1.92
CA THR A 120 28.22 6.13 -3.00
C THR A 120 26.72 5.88 -3.00
N LEU A 121 26.02 6.65 -3.82
CA LEU A 121 24.63 6.42 -4.17
C LEU A 121 24.55 5.54 -5.41
N PHE A 122 23.72 4.50 -5.37
CA PHE A 122 23.46 3.66 -6.54
C PHE A 122 22.14 2.90 -6.44
N THR A 123 21.74 2.34 -7.57
CA THR A 123 20.58 1.45 -7.65
C THR A 123 21.00 0.13 -8.29
N ILE A 124 20.25 -0.92 -8.00
CA ILE A 124 20.35 -2.22 -8.67
C ILE A 124 18.94 -2.72 -8.98
N ASP A 125 18.84 -3.53 -10.02
CA ASP A 125 17.64 -4.29 -10.33
C ASP A 125 17.95 -5.78 -10.19
N ALA A 126 16.98 -6.53 -9.66
CA ALA A 126 17.07 -7.98 -9.60
C ALA A 126 17.09 -8.57 -11.03
N PRO A 127 17.64 -9.78 -11.22
CA PRO A 127 17.52 -10.50 -12.49
C PRO A 127 16.06 -10.65 -12.92
N ALA A 128 15.82 -10.83 -14.23
CA ALA A 128 14.47 -11.00 -14.76
C ALA A 128 13.71 -12.10 -14.00
N GLN A 129 12.51 -11.77 -13.50
CA GLN A 129 11.66 -12.65 -12.67
C GLN A 129 12.26 -13.09 -11.32
N GLY A 130 13.43 -12.55 -10.94
CA GLY A 130 14.12 -12.83 -9.68
C GLY A 130 13.83 -11.81 -8.58
N ARG A 131 14.36 -12.08 -7.38
CA ARG A 131 14.34 -11.17 -6.24
C ARG A 131 15.72 -11.15 -5.60
N ILE A 132 16.04 -10.03 -4.97
CA ILE A 132 17.20 -9.91 -4.08
C ILE A 132 16.69 -10.02 -2.65
N TYR A 133 17.33 -10.87 -1.86
CA TYR A 133 17.03 -11.12 -0.47
C TYR A 133 18.04 -10.39 0.41
N SER A 134 17.55 -9.55 1.31
CA SER A 134 18.31 -8.83 2.31
C SER A 134 18.23 -9.50 3.68
N VAL A 135 19.37 -9.73 4.30
CA VAL A 135 19.48 -10.05 5.73
C VAL A 135 20.06 -8.82 6.44
N VAL A 136 19.37 -8.29 7.43
CA VAL A 136 19.85 -7.16 8.26
C VAL A 136 19.84 -7.60 9.71
N ALA A 137 21.00 -7.54 10.36
CA ALA A 137 21.14 -7.96 11.75
C ALA A 137 22.11 -7.05 12.51
N GLY A 138 21.83 -6.82 13.80
CA GLY A 138 22.67 -6.00 14.68
C GLY A 138 23.19 -6.80 15.86
N LEU A 139 24.50 -6.68 16.15
CA LEU A 139 25.13 -7.26 17.32
C LEU A 139 24.99 -6.28 18.50
N PRO A 140 24.24 -6.64 19.55
CA PRO A 140 24.05 -5.73 20.69
C PRO A 140 25.33 -5.60 21.53
N ALA A 141 25.70 -4.37 21.86
CA ALA A 141 26.73 -4.03 22.85
C ALA A 141 26.16 -3.94 24.27
N SER A 142 24.93 -3.45 24.40
CA SER A 142 24.20 -3.34 25.66
C SER A 142 22.70 -3.53 25.43
N GLN A 143 22.02 -4.13 26.41
CA GLN A 143 20.58 -4.42 26.33
C GLN A 143 19.70 -3.26 26.86
N CYS A 144 20.24 -2.40 27.72
CA CYS A 144 19.61 -1.14 28.09
C CYS A 144 20.65 -0.08 28.52
N PRO A 145 20.70 1.10 27.89
CA PRO A 145 20.01 1.43 26.63
C PRO A 145 20.45 0.47 25.51
N VAL A 146 19.58 0.21 24.54
CA VAL A 146 19.94 -0.68 23.44
C VAL A 146 21.00 -0.02 22.58
N LYS A 147 22.18 -0.64 22.50
CA LYS A 147 23.28 -0.18 21.63
C LYS A 147 23.70 -1.30 20.70
N ILE A 148 23.93 -0.97 19.44
CA ILE A 148 24.39 -1.93 18.42
C ILE A 148 25.86 -1.62 18.13
N ALA A 149 26.76 -2.56 18.43
CA ALA A 149 28.18 -2.41 18.09
C ALA A 149 28.38 -2.52 16.58
N LYS A 150 27.79 -3.56 15.97
CA LYS A 150 28.02 -3.91 14.58
C LYS A 150 26.71 -4.24 13.90
N THR A 151 26.51 -3.71 12.70
CA THR A 151 25.40 -4.12 11.84
C THR A 151 25.94 -4.89 10.65
N SER A 152 25.39 -6.09 10.42
CA SER A 152 25.62 -6.88 9.23
C SER A 152 24.42 -6.75 8.28
N ILE A 153 24.70 -6.42 7.03
CA ILE A 153 23.74 -6.37 5.94
C ILE A 153 24.26 -7.32 4.85
N SER A 154 23.43 -8.22 4.36
CA SER A 154 23.81 -9.11 3.25
C SER A 154 22.73 -9.10 2.19
N PHE A 155 23.12 -9.01 0.92
CA PHE A 155 22.21 -9.10 -0.22
C PHE A 155 22.53 -10.34 -1.06
N LEU A 156 21.53 -11.19 -1.25
CA LEU A 156 21.67 -12.53 -1.83
C LEU A 156 20.66 -12.72 -2.96
N ASP A 157 21.01 -13.52 -3.96
CA ASP A 157 20.18 -13.86 -5.12
C ASP A 157 19.25 -15.07 -4.86
N LYS A 158 19.49 -15.81 -3.78
CA LYS A 158 18.74 -17.01 -3.40
C LYS A 158 18.18 -16.92 -1.98
N VAL A 159 16.94 -17.35 -1.82
CA VAL A 159 16.28 -17.39 -0.50
C VAL A 159 16.98 -18.33 0.47
N ALA A 160 17.42 -19.52 0.01
CA ALA A 160 18.10 -20.50 0.84
C ALA A 160 19.42 -19.95 1.42
N ASP A 161 20.17 -19.20 0.61
CA ASP A 161 21.41 -18.55 1.05
C ASP A 161 21.10 -17.47 2.10
N ALA A 162 20.02 -16.70 1.90
CA ALA A 162 19.59 -15.69 2.87
C ALA A 162 19.11 -16.30 4.19
N GLU A 163 18.38 -17.41 4.15
CA GLU A 163 17.98 -18.16 5.35
C GLU A 163 19.21 -18.72 6.08
N SER A 164 20.18 -19.28 5.34
CA SER A 164 21.42 -19.76 5.92
C SER A 164 22.21 -18.63 6.58
N LYS A 165 22.30 -17.47 5.92
CA LYS A 165 23.02 -16.31 6.47
C LYS A 165 22.33 -15.75 7.71
N ALA A 166 21.00 -15.70 7.74
CA ALA A 166 20.24 -15.29 8.91
C ALA A 166 20.49 -16.21 10.11
N LYS A 167 20.47 -17.53 9.90
CA LYS A 167 20.78 -18.53 10.93
C LYS A 167 22.22 -18.43 11.43
N GLU A 168 23.18 -18.23 10.53
CA GLU A 168 24.59 -18.00 10.87
C GLU A 168 24.74 -16.78 11.80
N LEU A 169 24.14 -15.65 11.45
CA LEU A 169 24.20 -14.42 12.26
C LEU A 169 23.51 -14.59 13.62
N ASP A 170 22.38 -15.29 13.68
CA ASP A 170 21.71 -15.62 14.94
C ASP A 170 22.62 -16.45 15.88
N THR A 171 23.33 -17.46 15.34
CA THR A 171 24.29 -18.25 16.13
C THR A 171 25.48 -17.44 16.63
N GLN A 172 25.81 -16.33 15.97
CA GLN A 172 26.84 -15.38 16.38
C GLN A 172 26.32 -14.32 17.37
N GLY A 173 25.05 -14.41 17.79
CA GLY A 173 24.44 -13.50 18.76
C GLY A 173 23.89 -12.21 18.15
N TYR A 174 23.75 -12.12 16.82
CA TYR A 174 23.11 -10.97 16.19
C TYR A 174 21.58 -11.05 16.32
N LEU A 175 20.96 -9.90 16.51
CA LEU A 175 19.51 -9.70 16.41
C LEU A 175 19.13 -9.52 14.94
N VAL A 176 18.43 -10.49 14.34
CA VAL A 176 18.08 -10.50 12.91
C VAL A 176 16.74 -9.78 12.65
N TYR A 177 16.81 -8.51 12.28
CA TYR A 177 15.62 -7.64 12.11
C TYR A 177 14.89 -7.81 10.78
N VAL A 178 15.63 -8.14 9.72
CA VAL A 178 15.09 -8.32 8.38
C VAL A 178 15.65 -9.60 7.82
N SER A 179 14.80 -10.57 7.50
CA SER A 179 15.18 -11.81 6.85
C SER A 179 13.96 -12.54 6.27
N PRO A 180 14.13 -13.54 5.39
CA PRO A 180 13.05 -14.44 5.00
C PRO A 180 12.60 -15.41 6.12
N VAL A 181 13.31 -15.45 7.26
CA VAL A 181 13.02 -16.35 8.39
C VAL A 181 12.27 -15.57 9.49
N ASP A 182 10.93 -15.60 9.43
CA ASP A 182 10.08 -14.85 10.37
C ASP A 182 10.42 -15.13 11.83
N ASP A 183 10.70 -16.39 12.19
CA ASP A 183 10.98 -16.80 13.57
C ASP A 183 12.22 -16.10 14.14
N LEU A 184 13.24 -15.81 13.31
CA LEU A 184 14.43 -15.08 13.75
C LEU A 184 14.12 -13.60 13.97
N THR A 185 13.24 -13.04 13.15
CA THR A 185 12.77 -11.66 13.31
C THR A 185 11.88 -11.52 14.54
N ILE A 186 10.96 -12.46 14.77
CA ILE A 186 10.17 -12.56 16.00
C ILE A 186 11.11 -12.68 17.22
N LYS A 187 12.10 -13.58 17.16
CA LYS A 187 13.10 -13.74 18.23
C LYS A 187 13.84 -12.43 18.51
N ALA A 188 14.35 -11.75 17.49
CA ALA A 188 15.05 -10.48 17.64
C ALA A 188 14.18 -9.41 18.31
N PHE A 189 12.96 -9.19 17.82
CA PHE A 189 12.05 -8.20 18.39
C PHE A 189 11.55 -8.59 19.79
N SER A 190 11.41 -9.89 20.08
CA SER A 190 11.07 -10.34 21.42
C SER A 190 12.14 -9.95 22.45
N GLN A 191 13.43 -10.08 22.09
CA GLN A 191 14.56 -9.69 22.95
C GLN A 191 14.67 -8.18 23.12
N ILE A 192 14.29 -7.41 22.09
CA ILE A 192 14.27 -5.96 22.14
C ILE A 192 13.14 -5.46 23.05
N PHE A 193 11.92 -5.96 22.88
CA PHE A 193 10.74 -5.37 23.52
C PHE A 193 10.38 -5.99 24.87
N TYR A 194 10.85 -7.20 25.19
CA TYR A 194 10.47 -7.92 26.41
C TYR A 194 11.67 -8.21 27.30
N ASP A 195 11.46 -8.08 28.59
CA ASP A 195 12.38 -8.61 29.60
C ASP A 195 12.27 -10.14 29.59
N GLN A 196 13.38 -10.80 29.30
CA GLN A 196 13.41 -12.26 29.12
C GLN A 196 13.28 -13.04 30.43
N THR A 197 13.47 -12.38 31.58
CA THR A 197 13.37 -12.99 32.91
C THR A 197 11.93 -12.99 33.40
N THR A 198 11.24 -11.86 33.25
CA THR A 198 9.87 -11.67 33.70
C THR A 198 8.84 -12.05 32.63
N GLY A 199 9.25 -12.10 31.36
CA GLY A 199 8.35 -12.27 30.22
C GLY A 199 7.44 -11.06 29.99
N LYS A 200 7.70 -9.93 30.64
CA LYS A 200 6.91 -8.71 30.55
C LYS A 200 7.51 -7.75 29.55
N LYS A 201 6.65 -6.96 28.93
CA LYS A 201 7.05 -5.88 28.04
C LYS A 201 7.89 -4.84 28.81
N LYS A 202 8.98 -4.39 28.21
CA LYS A 202 9.82 -3.33 28.77
C LYS A 202 9.07 -2.00 28.74
N THR A 203 9.19 -1.23 29.82
CA THR A 203 8.50 0.06 29.98
C THR A 203 9.42 1.26 29.76
N ASP A 204 10.72 1.12 30.00
CA ASP A 204 11.71 2.16 29.68
C ASP A 204 12.00 2.16 28.17
N ALA A 205 11.64 3.26 27.52
CA ALA A 205 11.85 3.48 26.09
C ALA A 205 13.31 3.32 25.68
N ASN A 206 14.28 3.67 26.52
CA ASN A 206 15.70 3.52 26.20
C ASN A 206 16.11 2.04 26.07
N CYS A 207 15.38 1.13 26.70
CA CYS A 207 15.66 -0.30 26.69
C CYS A 207 15.03 -1.06 25.51
N PHE A 208 14.23 -0.40 24.67
CA PHE A 208 13.62 -1.03 23.50
C PHE A 208 13.64 -0.18 22.23
N LEU A 209 13.88 1.14 22.34
CA LEU A 209 14.05 2.01 21.19
C LEU A 209 15.43 1.76 20.58
N VAL A 210 15.46 0.98 19.51
CA VAL A 210 16.61 0.96 18.62
C VAL A 210 16.54 2.28 17.83
N SER A 211 17.63 3.03 17.74
CA SER A 211 17.66 4.26 16.93
C SER A 211 18.29 4.00 15.57
N GLY A 212 18.63 2.76 15.23
CA GLY A 212 19.43 2.43 14.06
C GLY A 212 20.87 2.96 14.13
N ALA A 213 21.30 3.47 15.28
CA ALA A 213 22.68 3.83 15.56
C ALA A 213 23.55 2.58 15.68
N THR A 214 24.67 2.55 14.98
CA THR A 214 25.63 1.45 14.97
C THR A 214 27.05 1.98 14.76
N GLU A 215 28.04 1.42 15.44
CA GLU A 215 29.42 1.92 15.36
C GLU A 215 30.06 1.57 14.00
N ASN A 216 29.83 0.34 13.54
CA ASN A 216 30.30 -0.16 12.24
C ASN A 216 29.18 -0.84 11.47
N VAL A 217 29.22 -0.72 10.14
CA VAL A 217 28.33 -1.46 9.23
C VAL A 217 29.14 -2.25 8.23
N LYS A 218 28.81 -3.53 8.08
CA LYS A 218 29.35 -4.42 7.05
C LYS A 218 28.25 -4.81 6.09
N THR A 219 28.39 -4.44 4.82
CA THR A 219 27.43 -4.71 3.75
C THR A 219 28.01 -5.66 2.72
N ASP A 220 27.46 -6.87 2.65
CA ASP A 220 27.91 -7.93 1.76
C ASP A 220 27.08 -7.96 0.47
N PHE A 221 27.75 -7.66 -0.64
CA PHE A 221 27.22 -7.75 -2.00
C PHE A 221 27.87 -8.89 -2.80
N THR A 222 28.71 -9.74 -2.19
CA THR A 222 29.52 -10.74 -2.90
C THR A 222 28.69 -11.72 -3.73
N LYS A 223 27.46 -12.02 -3.32
CA LYS A 223 26.54 -12.90 -4.05
C LYS A 223 25.81 -12.21 -5.20
N ILE A 224 25.74 -10.89 -5.19
CA ILE A 224 25.03 -10.09 -6.19
C ILE A 224 25.92 -9.05 -6.87
N PHE A 225 27.25 -9.17 -6.75
CA PHE A 225 28.20 -8.21 -7.29
C PHE A 225 28.00 -7.90 -8.79
N PRO A 226 27.55 -8.84 -9.67
CA PRO A 226 27.33 -8.53 -11.08
C PRO A 226 26.21 -7.50 -11.31
N LEU A 227 25.30 -7.33 -10.35
CA LEU A 227 24.19 -6.38 -10.43
C LEU A 227 24.62 -4.95 -10.02
N LEU A 228 25.80 -4.81 -9.44
CA LEU A 228 26.31 -3.50 -9.03
C LEU A 228 26.80 -2.69 -10.23
N PRO A 229 26.81 -1.34 -10.12
CA PRO A 229 27.51 -0.48 -11.07
C PRO A 229 28.96 -0.94 -11.31
N PRO A 230 29.50 -0.81 -12.54
CA PRO A 230 30.84 -1.33 -12.89
C PRO A 230 31.96 -0.94 -11.92
N SER A 231 31.94 0.28 -11.39
CA SER A 231 32.93 0.78 -10.42
C SER A 231 32.92 0.05 -9.07
N LEU A 232 31.80 -0.59 -8.72
CA LEU A 232 31.61 -1.29 -7.45
C LEU A 232 31.73 -2.82 -7.56
N GLN A 233 31.75 -3.37 -8.78
CA GLN A 233 31.76 -4.83 -8.98
C GLN A 233 33.05 -5.48 -8.47
N GLN A 234 34.21 -4.90 -8.81
CA GLN A 234 35.51 -5.42 -8.36
C GLN A 234 35.68 -5.37 -6.83
N PRO A 235 35.45 -4.23 -6.14
CA PRO A 235 35.59 -4.21 -4.69
C PRO A 235 34.58 -5.15 -4.00
N ALA A 236 33.34 -5.25 -4.51
CA ALA A 236 32.33 -6.14 -3.93
C ALA A 236 32.63 -7.62 -4.13
N ARG A 237 33.33 -7.98 -5.22
CA ARG A 237 33.77 -9.35 -5.46
C ARG A 237 34.85 -9.78 -4.46
N GLN A 238 35.71 -8.84 -4.05
CA GLN A 238 36.86 -9.12 -3.20
C GLN A 238 36.46 -9.29 -1.74
N GLN A 239 35.60 -8.41 -1.24
CA GLN A 239 35.18 -8.41 0.15
C GLN A 239 33.87 -7.62 0.35
N PRO A 240 33.16 -7.86 1.46
CA PRO A 240 32.06 -6.99 1.86
C PRO A 240 32.53 -5.55 2.08
N PHE A 241 31.64 -4.59 1.83
CA PHE A 241 31.91 -3.18 2.11
C PHE A 241 31.82 -2.91 3.60
N GLU A 242 32.80 -2.18 4.13
CA GLU A 242 32.84 -1.81 5.54
C GLU A 242 32.79 -0.29 5.68
N PHE A 243 31.94 0.16 6.61
CA PHE A 243 31.62 1.56 6.82
C PHE A 243 31.77 1.94 8.29
N GLU A 244 32.29 3.14 8.49
CA GLU A 244 32.52 3.76 9.80
C GLU A 244 31.80 5.11 9.86
N ALA A 245 31.57 5.59 11.09
CA ALA A 245 30.97 6.88 11.31
C ALA A 245 31.80 8.00 10.66
N ARG A 246 31.12 8.89 9.93
CA ARG A 246 31.77 10.06 9.33
C ARG A 246 32.05 11.15 10.37
N VAL A 247 31.16 11.28 11.34
CA VAL A 247 31.22 12.22 12.46
C VAL A 247 30.69 11.49 13.69
N GLY A 248 31.35 11.69 14.85
CA GLY A 248 31.01 10.97 16.08
C GLY A 248 31.28 9.47 15.99
N ASP A 249 30.55 8.70 16.78
CA ASP A 249 30.82 7.27 17.00
C ASP A 249 29.75 6.35 16.38
N SER A 250 28.82 6.89 15.58
CA SER A 250 27.71 6.11 15.03
C SER A 250 27.32 6.49 13.62
N ILE A 251 26.95 5.46 12.85
CA ILE A 251 26.18 5.56 11.61
C ILE A 251 24.71 5.36 11.98
N PHE A 252 23.82 6.16 11.38
CA PHE A 252 22.38 6.05 11.59
C PHE A 252 21.73 5.43 10.36
N LEU A 253 21.26 4.18 10.47
CA LEU A 253 20.77 3.41 9.33
C LEU A 253 19.25 3.45 9.19
N VAL A 254 18.76 3.47 7.95
CA VAL A 254 17.34 3.23 7.63
C VAL A 254 17.25 2.14 6.59
N ASN A 255 16.40 1.15 6.86
CA ASN A 255 16.01 0.13 5.90
C ASN A 255 14.50 0.25 5.66
N ALA A 256 14.09 0.43 4.40
CA ALA A 256 12.68 0.65 4.06
C ALA A 256 12.25 -0.20 2.86
N ARG A 257 10.98 -0.60 2.79
CA ARG A 257 10.42 -1.47 1.75
C ARG A 257 9.07 -0.96 1.27
N LYS A 258 8.80 -1.09 -0.02
CA LYS A 258 7.49 -0.77 -0.62
C LYS A 258 7.24 -1.61 -1.86
N THR A 259 6.07 -2.23 -1.98
CA THR A 259 5.61 -2.74 -3.28
C THR A 259 5.21 -1.58 -4.18
N LEU A 260 5.75 -1.55 -5.39
CA LEU A 260 5.54 -0.49 -6.37
C LEU A 260 4.21 -0.64 -7.13
N SER A 261 3.51 -1.76 -6.97
CA SER A 261 2.08 -1.98 -7.34
C SER A 261 1.55 -3.24 -6.64
N PRO A 262 0.60 -3.17 -5.68
CA PRO A 262 0.04 -4.39 -5.09
C PRO A 262 -0.57 -5.27 -6.19
N LEU A 263 -0.47 -6.60 -6.07
CA LEU A 263 -1.20 -7.47 -7.00
C LEU A 263 -2.70 -7.26 -6.76
N PRO A 264 -3.51 -7.06 -7.82
CA PRO A 264 -4.94 -6.99 -7.63
C PRO A 264 -5.45 -8.33 -7.07
N PRO A 265 -6.29 -8.31 -6.03
CA PRO A 265 -6.87 -9.54 -5.53
C PRO A 265 -7.73 -10.18 -6.62
N THR A 266 -7.90 -11.50 -6.54
CA THR A 266 -8.65 -12.27 -7.55
C THR A 266 -10.10 -11.80 -7.68
N ASN A 267 -10.67 -11.24 -6.61
CA ASN A 267 -12.00 -10.66 -6.54
C ASN A 267 -12.02 -9.14 -6.78
N ALA A 268 -10.95 -8.52 -7.29
CA ALA A 268 -10.96 -7.11 -7.65
C ALA A 268 -12.02 -6.82 -8.72
N LEU A 269 -12.73 -5.70 -8.55
CA LEU A 269 -13.54 -5.15 -9.64
C LEU A 269 -12.62 -4.75 -10.79
N ARG A 270 -13.10 -4.88 -12.03
CA ARG A 270 -12.32 -4.60 -13.24
C ARG A 270 -13.08 -3.70 -14.18
N TYR A 271 -12.35 -2.78 -14.81
CA TYR A 271 -12.91 -1.97 -15.88
C TYR A 271 -13.33 -2.85 -17.07
N GLY A 272 -14.47 -2.53 -17.66
CA GLY A 272 -15.07 -3.27 -18.77
C GLY A 272 -15.92 -4.46 -18.35
N GLU A 273 -15.84 -4.92 -17.09
CA GLU A 273 -16.74 -5.95 -16.57
C GLU A 273 -18.10 -5.39 -16.16
N THR A 274 -19.11 -6.27 -16.20
CA THR A 274 -20.49 -5.98 -15.81
C THR A 274 -20.81 -6.64 -14.48
N TYR A 275 -21.55 -5.92 -13.63
CA TYR A 275 -21.92 -6.31 -12.28
C TYR A 275 -23.39 -5.98 -12.01
N ASN A 276 -23.97 -6.65 -11.02
CA ASN A 276 -25.16 -6.14 -10.35
C ASN A 276 -24.74 -5.38 -9.09
N ILE A 277 -25.49 -4.35 -8.72
CA ILE A 277 -25.12 -3.46 -7.61
C ILE A 277 -26.23 -3.55 -6.56
N GLN A 278 -25.96 -4.20 -5.45
CA GLN A 278 -26.93 -4.44 -4.37
C GLN A 278 -26.85 -3.33 -3.33
N ASN A 279 -28.01 -2.81 -2.93
CA ASN A 279 -28.12 -1.78 -1.92
C ASN A 279 -28.10 -2.37 -0.50
N GLY A 280 -27.41 -1.69 0.42
CA GLY A 280 -27.17 -2.11 1.81
C GLY A 280 -28.33 -1.88 2.78
N TYR A 281 -29.39 -1.17 2.38
CA TYR A 281 -30.52 -0.86 3.24
C TYR A 281 -31.09 -2.11 3.94
N ALA A 282 -31.34 -1.98 5.24
CA ALA A 282 -31.92 -3.02 6.10
C ALA A 282 -31.16 -4.36 6.02
N GLY A 283 -29.82 -4.31 5.93
CA GLY A 283 -28.97 -5.48 5.86
C GLY A 283 -28.98 -6.12 4.47
N PHE A 284 -28.72 -5.32 3.43
CA PHE A 284 -28.69 -5.74 2.02
C PHE A 284 -30.03 -6.19 1.43
N LYS A 285 -31.14 -5.69 1.98
CA LYS A 285 -32.52 -5.92 1.51
C LYS A 285 -33.07 -4.78 0.65
N GLY A 286 -32.28 -3.74 0.39
CA GLY A 286 -32.67 -2.57 -0.43
C GLY A 286 -32.84 -2.86 -1.92
N GLY A 287 -32.58 -4.09 -2.38
CA GLY A 287 -32.69 -4.51 -3.77
C GLY A 287 -31.43 -4.21 -4.60
N PHE A 288 -31.56 -4.29 -5.92
CA PHE A 288 -30.49 -4.12 -6.89
C PHE A 288 -30.73 -2.89 -7.76
N LEU A 289 -29.69 -2.08 -7.99
CA LEU A 289 -29.77 -0.90 -8.86
C LEU A 289 -30.28 -1.30 -10.25
N ASP A 290 -31.35 -0.64 -10.70
CA ASP A 290 -32.12 -1.02 -11.89
C ASP A 290 -32.56 0.22 -12.68
N THR A 291 -32.59 0.10 -14.00
CA THR A 291 -33.25 1.07 -14.88
C THR A 291 -34.69 0.68 -15.16
N ARG A 292 -35.60 1.65 -15.07
CA ARG A 292 -37.02 1.42 -15.33
C ARG A 292 -37.71 2.68 -15.84
N ALA A 293 -38.76 2.49 -16.65
CA ALA A 293 -39.53 3.57 -17.26
C ALA A 293 -38.63 4.55 -18.06
N THR A 294 -39.24 5.53 -18.73
CA THR A 294 -38.52 6.45 -19.64
C THR A 294 -38.79 7.90 -19.29
N GLY A 295 -37.85 8.80 -19.62
CA GLY A 295 -38.06 10.25 -19.58
C GLY A 295 -37.85 10.91 -18.21
N CYS A 296 -37.37 10.18 -17.20
CA CYS A 296 -37.16 10.72 -15.86
C CYS A 296 -36.14 11.87 -15.86
N GLN A 297 -36.55 13.01 -15.29
CA GLN A 297 -35.78 14.27 -15.26
C GLN A 297 -35.29 14.73 -16.65
N GLY A 298 -35.98 14.33 -17.72
CA GLY A 298 -35.58 14.61 -19.11
C GLY A 298 -34.35 13.82 -19.57
N ASN A 299 -33.95 12.79 -18.82
CA ASN A 299 -32.96 11.77 -19.17
C ASN A 299 -33.67 10.51 -19.72
N VAL A 300 -32.91 9.49 -20.13
CA VAL A 300 -33.44 8.35 -20.89
C VAL A 300 -34.31 7.44 -20.05
N TYR A 301 -33.75 6.87 -18.96
CA TYR A 301 -34.44 5.94 -18.07
C TYR A 301 -34.44 6.46 -16.64
N CYS A 302 -35.47 6.11 -15.87
CA CYS A 302 -35.47 6.31 -14.42
C CYS A 302 -34.58 5.26 -13.76
N VAL A 303 -34.06 5.58 -12.58
CA VAL A 303 -33.25 4.66 -11.79
C VAL A 303 -33.94 4.41 -10.45
N SER A 304 -34.01 3.13 -10.08
CA SER A 304 -34.68 2.64 -8.88
C SER A 304 -33.98 1.34 -8.44
N THR A 305 -34.47 0.66 -7.40
CA THR A 305 -34.01 -0.69 -7.07
C THR A 305 -35.06 -1.76 -7.32
N ALA A 306 -34.66 -2.87 -7.95
CA ALA A 306 -35.51 -4.04 -8.18
C ALA A 306 -35.21 -5.14 -7.16
N THR A 307 -36.16 -6.06 -6.96
CA THR A 307 -35.98 -7.24 -6.09
C THR A 307 -35.16 -8.35 -6.74
N SER A 308 -34.92 -8.27 -8.06
CA SER A 308 -34.08 -9.21 -8.82
C SER A 308 -32.93 -8.46 -9.49
N THR A 309 -31.82 -9.16 -9.73
CA THR A 309 -30.57 -8.59 -10.24
C THR A 309 -30.67 -8.11 -11.69
N ASN A 310 -31.58 -8.67 -12.48
CA ASN A 310 -31.74 -8.33 -13.89
C ASN A 310 -33.18 -8.52 -14.32
N ARG A 311 -34.06 -7.62 -13.88
CA ARG A 311 -35.50 -7.71 -14.12
C ARG A 311 -35.85 -7.76 -15.61
N ASP A 312 -35.10 -7.04 -16.43
CA ASP A 312 -35.44 -6.81 -17.83
C ASP A 312 -34.21 -6.66 -18.70
N SER A 313 -33.73 -7.78 -19.25
CA SER A 313 -32.76 -7.85 -20.35
C SER A 313 -31.58 -6.85 -20.26
N GLY A 314 -30.98 -6.71 -19.08
CA GLY A 314 -29.85 -5.81 -18.81
C GLY A 314 -30.16 -4.63 -17.88
N SER A 315 -31.41 -4.45 -17.46
CA SER A 315 -31.86 -3.32 -16.63
C SER A 315 -31.13 -3.18 -15.30
N GLY A 316 -30.75 -4.30 -14.68
CA GLY A 316 -29.96 -4.31 -13.43
C GLY A 316 -28.47 -4.60 -13.62
N SER A 317 -28.01 -4.62 -14.88
CA SER A 317 -26.62 -4.95 -15.24
C SER A 317 -25.84 -3.68 -15.56
N TRP A 318 -24.74 -3.46 -14.81
CA TRP A 318 -23.97 -2.23 -14.86
C TRP A 318 -22.49 -2.50 -15.13
N LYS A 319 -21.97 -1.90 -16.20
CA LYS A 319 -20.56 -1.99 -16.59
C LYS A 319 -19.77 -0.82 -16.03
N ILE A 320 -18.62 -1.11 -15.41
CA ILE A 320 -17.68 -0.08 -14.94
C ILE A 320 -16.81 0.36 -16.12
N VAL A 321 -16.91 1.63 -16.51
CA VAL A 321 -16.17 2.20 -17.64
C VAL A 321 -15.15 3.22 -17.12
N SER A 322 -13.87 3.07 -17.50
CA SER A 322 -12.81 4.02 -17.11
C SER A 322 -13.02 5.38 -17.79
N LYS A 323 -12.67 6.47 -17.09
CA LYS A 323 -12.57 7.81 -17.70
C LYS A 323 -11.53 7.88 -18.83
N LYS A 324 -10.55 6.98 -18.84
CA LYS A 324 -9.54 6.88 -19.91
C LYS A 324 -10.02 6.03 -21.09
N GLY A 325 -11.26 5.54 -21.05
CA GLY A 325 -11.82 4.68 -22.09
C GLY A 325 -11.34 3.24 -22.00
N THR A 326 -11.29 2.56 -23.15
CA THR A 326 -11.04 1.11 -23.24
C THR A 326 -9.61 0.69 -22.92
N VAL A 327 -8.66 1.63 -22.85
CA VAL A 327 -7.24 1.38 -22.50
C VAL A 327 -7.06 0.75 -21.12
N ASP A 328 -8.05 0.92 -20.24
CA ASP A 328 -8.04 0.35 -18.90
C ASP A 328 -8.88 -0.93 -18.78
N ASN A 329 -9.53 -1.39 -19.84
CA ASN A 329 -10.33 -2.62 -19.76
C ASN A 329 -9.49 -3.80 -19.25
N GLY A 330 -10.05 -4.58 -18.33
CA GLY A 330 -9.39 -5.68 -17.64
C GLY A 330 -8.49 -5.26 -16.47
N LYS A 331 -8.12 -3.98 -16.35
CA LYS A 331 -7.37 -3.47 -15.19
C LYS A 331 -8.27 -3.42 -13.94
N PRO A 332 -7.68 -3.65 -12.76
CA PRO A 332 -8.40 -3.54 -11.50
C PRO A 332 -8.85 -2.10 -11.23
N VAL A 333 -10.00 -1.94 -10.58
CA VAL A 333 -10.50 -0.65 -10.09
C VAL A 333 -9.86 -0.34 -8.74
N LEU A 334 -9.25 0.84 -8.62
CA LEU A 334 -8.63 1.29 -7.38
C LEU A 334 -9.65 2.03 -6.50
N ALA A 335 -9.38 2.04 -5.20
CA ALA A 335 -10.12 2.87 -4.27
C ALA A 335 -9.97 4.35 -4.65
N ASN A 336 -11.08 5.09 -4.63
CA ASN A 336 -11.19 6.49 -5.07
C ASN A 336 -11.03 6.73 -6.58
N ASP A 337 -10.98 5.68 -7.40
CA ASP A 337 -11.02 5.85 -8.84
C ASP A 337 -12.31 6.54 -9.28
N GLU A 338 -12.18 7.34 -10.34
CA GLU A 338 -13.31 7.98 -11.01
C GLU A 338 -13.69 7.20 -12.27
N PHE A 339 -14.97 6.89 -12.41
CA PHE A 339 -15.48 6.02 -13.46
C PHE A 339 -16.91 6.39 -13.87
N TYR A 340 -17.38 5.76 -14.92
CA TYR A 340 -18.78 5.81 -15.36
C TYR A 340 -19.44 4.46 -15.14
N LEU A 341 -20.72 4.46 -14.76
CA LEU A 341 -21.55 3.27 -14.71
C LEU A 341 -22.46 3.23 -15.93
N GLN A 342 -22.23 2.28 -16.84
CA GLN A 342 -23.05 2.09 -18.03
C GLN A 342 -24.05 0.97 -17.79
N ASN A 343 -25.33 1.28 -17.81
CA ASN A 343 -26.40 0.29 -17.82
C ASN A 343 -26.38 -0.51 -19.13
N GLN A 344 -26.62 -1.82 -19.07
CA GLN A 344 -26.58 -2.69 -20.25
C GLN A 344 -27.96 -2.93 -20.88
N TYR A 345 -29.01 -2.22 -20.44
CA TYR A 345 -30.33 -2.25 -21.08
C TYR A 345 -30.38 -1.40 -22.35
N GLY A 346 -31.02 -1.94 -23.40
CA GLY A 346 -31.28 -1.22 -24.65
C GLY A 346 -30.01 -0.61 -25.26
N ASN A 347 -30.04 0.70 -25.52
CA ASN A 347 -28.94 1.43 -26.18
C ASN A 347 -27.80 1.87 -25.23
N ALA A 348 -27.69 1.23 -24.06
CA ALA A 348 -26.65 1.43 -23.06
C ALA A 348 -26.43 2.91 -22.63
N THR A 349 -27.02 3.28 -21.50
CA THR A 349 -26.99 4.63 -20.94
C THR A 349 -26.12 4.71 -19.68
N TYR A 350 -25.76 5.91 -19.25
CA TYR A 350 -24.84 6.13 -18.11
C TYR A 350 -25.58 6.68 -16.90
N LEU A 351 -25.26 6.17 -15.71
CA LEU A 351 -25.80 6.67 -14.44
C LEU A 351 -25.42 8.13 -14.23
N ASP A 352 -26.41 9.00 -14.01
CA ASP A 352 -26.27 10.46 -14.01
C ASP A 352 -27.13 11.08 -12.90
N THR A 353 -26.66 12.18 -12.33
CA THR A 353 -27.45 13.03 -11.43
C THR A 353 -28.09 14.18 -12.19
N ARG A 354 -29.41 14.38 -12.02
CA ARG A 354 -30.13 15.47 -12.69
C ARG A 354 -31.38 15.87 -11.92
N GLY A 355 -31.57 17.17 -11.72
CA GLY A 355 -32.70 17.71 -10.94
C GLY A 355 -32.44 17.62 -9.43
N ALA A 356 -32.93 18.60 -8.69
CA ALA A 356 -32.72 18.72 -7.24
C ALA A 356 -33.93 18.24 -6.44
N GLY A 357 -33.71 17.83 -5.19
CA GLY A 357 -34.79 17.61 -4.22
C GLY A 357 -35.60 16.32 -4.40
N CYS A 358 -35.13 15.36 -5.18
CA CYS A 358 -35.88 14.10 -5.35
C CYS A 358 -35.89 13.28 -4.07
N ASN A 359 -37.09 12.89 -3.63
CA ASN A 359 -37.30 12.11 -2.40
C ASN A 359 -36.73 12.79 -1.14
N ASP A 360 -36.68 14.13 -1.11
CA ASP A 360 -36.03 14.92 -0.04
C ASP A 360 -34.51 14.67 0.08
N ASP A 361 -33.89 14.16 -0.99
CA ASP A 361 -32.45 14.06 -1.16
C ASP A 361 -31.90 15.16 -2.07
N LYS A 362 -30.57 15.21 -2.23
CA LYS A 362 -29.88 16.30 -2.90
C LYS A 362 -30.22 16.37 -4.38
N TYR A 363 -30.01 15.26 -5.11
CA TYR A 363 -30.30 15.18 -6.54
C TYR A 363 -31.03 13.89 -6.90
N CYS A 364 -31.81 13.96 -7.99
CA CYS A 364 -32.39 12.77 -8.60
C CYS A 364 -31.34 12.01 -9.39
N VAL A 365 -31.54 10.71 -9.52
CA VAL A 365 -30.67 9.83 -10.30
C VAL A 365 -31.47 9.23 -11.46
N SER A 366 -30.89 9.29 -12.65
CA SER A 366 -31.47 8.78 -13.91
C SER A 366 -30.32 8.35 -14.82
N THR A 367 -30.60 7.88 -16.04
CA THR A 367 -29.52 7.57 -16.99
C THR A 367 -29.49 8.48 -18.21
N ALA A 368 -28.32 8.99 -18.58
CA ALA A 368 -28.09 9.84 -19.75
C ALA A 368 -27.43 9.09 -20.92
N THR A 369 -27.51 9.63 -22.14
CA THR A 369 -26.82 9.06 -23.31
C THR A 369 -25.32 9.34 -23.32
N SER A 370 -24.86 10.40 -22.65
CA SER A 370 -23.45 10.76 -22.52
C SER A 370 -22.90 10.41 -21.14
N THR A 371 -21.59 10.16 -21.06
CA THR A 371 -20.88 9.82 -19.82
C THR A 371 -20.77 10.98 -18.83
N ASN A 372 -20.90 12.22 -19.29
CA ASN A 372 -20.82 13.40 -18.45
C ASN A 372 -21.56 14.56 -19.10
N ARG A 373 -22.85 14.70 -18.77
CA ARG A 373 -23.69 15.76 -19.34
C ARG A 373 -23.35 17.13 -18.77
N ASP A 374 -23.05 17.21 -17.49
CA ASP A 374 -22.96 18.49 -16.78
C ASP A 374 -22.03 18.41 -15.58
N SER A 375 -20.87 19.06 -15.69
CA SER A 375 -20.00 19.35 -14.54
C SER A 375 -19.64 18.14 -13.67
N GLY A 376 -19.56 16.94 -14.26
CA GLY A 376 -19.25 15.69 -13.55
C GLY A 376 -20.48 14.85 -13.17
N SER A 377 -21.70 15.21 -13.60
CA SER A 377 -22.97 14.57 -13.21
C SER A 377 -23.03 13.05 -13.47
N GLY A 378 -22.35 12.57 -14.52
CA GLY A 378 -22.27 11.15 -14.85
C GLY A 378 -21.03 10.44 -14.28
N THR A 379 -20.14 11.19 -13.62
CA THR A 379 -18.90 10.66 -13.03
C THR A 379 -19.16 10.18 -11.62
N TRP A 380 -18.63 9.03 -11.26
CA TRP A 380 -18.75 8.43 -9.93
C TRP A 380 -17.39 8.08 -9.38
N LYS A 381 -17.26 8.14 -8.06
CA LYS A 381 -16.08 7.70 -7.31
C LYS A 381 -16.47 6.58 -6.36
N ILE A 382 -15.68 5.51 -6.34
CA ILE A 382 -15.90 4.34 -5.49
C ILE A 382 -15.04 4.44 -4.25
N ILE A 383 -15.68 4.40 -3.07
CA ILE A 383 -14.99 4.55 -1.79
C ILE A 383 -15.32 3.30 -0.97
N PRO A 384 -14.40 2.33 -0.87
CA PRO A 384 -14.62 1.13 -0.08
C PRO A 384 -14.57 1.43 1.41
N SER A 385 -15.46 0.79 2.19
CA SER A 385 -15.51 0.94 3.66
C SER A 385 -14.20 0.49 4.34
N ASN A 386 -13.43 -0.39 3.70
CA ASN A 386 -12.13 -0.88 4.17
C ASN A 386 -11.19 -1.18 2.99
N ALA A 387 -10.48 -0.18 2.48
CA ALA A 387 -9.52 -0.34 1.37
C ALA A 387 -8.15 -0.83 1.85
N LYS A 388 -8.06 -2.07 2.37
CA LYS A 388 -6.79 -2.62 2.90
C LYS A 388 -5.67 -2.69 1.87
N ASP A 389 -6.02 -2.90 0.60
CA ASP A 389 -5.06 -3.12 -0.49
C ASP A 389 -5.15 -2.07 -1.61
N GLY A 390 -5.91 -0.99 -1.39
CA GLY A 390 -6.11 0.07 -2.39
C GLY A 390 -7.00 -0.31 -3.58
N PHE A 391 -7.61 -1.50 -3.57
CA PHE A 391 -8.56 -1.97 -4.60
C PHE A 391 -10.01 -1.93 -4.12
N ALA A 392 -10.93 -1.75 -5.06
CA ALA A 392 -12.33 -2.09 -4.86
C ALA A 392 -12.57 -3.56 -5.25
N THR A 393 -13.30 -4.30 -4.43
CA THR A 393 -13.48 -5.76 -4.60
C THR A 393 -14.96 -6.17 -4.60
N LEU A 394 -15.25 -7.34 -5.16
CA LEU A 394 -16.59 -7.95 -5.14
C LEU A 394 -17.08 -8.16 -3.71
N ALA A 395 -18.39 -7.96 -3.51
CA ALA A 395 -19.11 -8.10 -2.24
C ALA A 395 -18.59 -7.22 -1.09
N GLN A 396 -17.62 -6.34 -1.34
CA GLN A 396 -17.16 -5.34 -0.40
C GLN A 396 -18.16 -4.19 -0.32
N GLU A 397 -18.35 -3.68 0.89
CA GLU A 397 -19.16 -2.49 1.12
C GLU A 397 -18.45 -1.26 0.57
N VAL A 398 -19.17 -0.50 -0.24
CA VAL A 398 -18.69 0.73 -0.85
C VAL A 398 -19.77 1.82 -0.76
N VAL A 399 -19.33 3.06 -0.80
CA VAL A 399 -20.20 4.20 -1.14
C VAL A 399 -19.80 4.74 -2.51
N LEU A 400 -20.77 5.27 -3.25
CA LEU A 400 -20.56 5.85 -4.57
C LEU A 400 -20.81 7.34 -4.51
N GLN A 401 -19.75 8.14 -4.61
CA GLN A 401 -19.85 9.60 -4.58
C GLN A 401 -19.96 10.16 -5.99
N ASN A 402 -20.97 11.01 -6.23
CA ASN A 402 -21.19 11.64 -7.52
C ASN A 402 -20.24 12.82 -7.73
N GLY A 403 -19.66 12.92 -8.93
CA GLY A 403 -18.67 13.91 -9.32
C GLY A 403 -19.19 15.32 -9.57
N TYR A 404 -20.52 15.52 -9.61
CA TYR A 404 -21.12 16.82 -9.89
C TYR A 404 -20.56 17.92 -8.99
N ALA A 405 -20.27 19.09 -9.58
CA ALA A 405 -19.77 20.27 -8.90
C ALA A 405 -18.56 19.96 -8.00
N ASN A 406 -17.56 19.25 -8.54
CA ASN A 406 -16.35 18.80 -7.84
C ASN A 406 -16.66 17.90 -6.64
N PHE A 407 -17.35 16.78 -6.89
CA PHE A 407 -17.73 15.79 -5.87
C PHE A 407 -18.68 16.30 -4.78
N GLN A 408 -19.39 17.39 -5.06
CA GLN A 408 -20.50 17.88 -4.23
C GLN A 408 -21.84 17.26 -4.63
N GLY A 409 -21.89 16.33 -5.59
CA GLY A 409 -23.10 15.66 -6.06
C GLY A 409 -23.79 14.74 -5.03
N GLY A 410 -23.17 14.50 -3.88
CA GLY A 410 -23.68 13.59 -2.84
C GLY A 410 -23.31 12.13 -3.10
N PHE A 411 -23.94 11.23 -2.36
CA PHE A 411 -23.66 9.78 -2.37
C PHE A 411 -24.89 9.02 -2.86
N LEU A 412 -24.71 8.04 -3.75
CA LEU A 412 -25.81 7.22 -4.26
C LEU A 412 -26.57 6.56 -3.11
N ASP A 413 -27.89 6.73 -3.09
CA ASP A 413 -28.75 6.37 -1.99
C ASP A 413 -30.06 5.76 -2.49
N THR A 414 -30.69 4.93 -1.65
CA THR A 414 -32.09 4.53 -1.85
C THR A 414 -32.99 5.25 -0.86
N ARG A 415 -34.05 5.89 -1.37
CA ARG A 415 -34.98 6.64 -0.52
C ARG A 415 -36.39 6.65 -1.07
N GLY A 416 -37.37 6.33 -0.23
CA GLY A 416 -38.77 6.22 -0.63
C GLY A 416 -39.08 4.88 -1.32
N ALA A 417 -40.27 4.35 -1.09
CA ALA A 417 -40.70 3.04 -1.59
C ALA A 417 -41.57 3.15 -2.84
N GLY A 418 -41.62 2.08 -3.65
CA GLY A 418 -42.60 1.92 -4.74
C GLY A 418 -42.29 2.72 -6.01
N CYS A 419 -41.10 3.29 -6.13
CA CYS A 419 -40.74 4.12 -7.28
C CYS A 419 -40.75 3.34 -8.59
N GLN A 420 -41.52 3.83 -9.57
CA GLN A 420 -41.74 3.15 -10.85
C GLN A 420 -42.22 1.70 -10.69
N SER A 421 -42.96 1.39 -9.62
CA SER A 421 -43.36 0.01 -9.25
C SER A 421 -42.17 -0.94 -8.98
N ASN A 422 -41.01 -0.39 -8.68
CA ASN A 422 -39.83 -1.07 -8.14
C ASN A 422 -39.77 -0.86 -6.60
N ALA A 423 -38.80 -1.47 -5.93
CA ALA A 423 -38.74 -1.51 -4.46
C ALA A 423 -38.51 -0.11 -3.87
N TYR A 424 -37.43 0.57 -4.25
CA TYR A 424 -37.08 1.89 -3.74
C TYR A 424 -36.66 2.86 -4.84
N CYS A 425 -36.85 4.15 -4.60
CA CYS A 425 -36.30 5.19 -5.46
C CYS A 425 -34.80 5.33 -5.24
N VAL A 426 -34.09 5.88 -6.23
CA VAL A 426 -32.66 6.16 -6.12
C VAL A 426 -32.40 7.65 -6.31
N SER A 427 -31.60 8.21 -5.42
CA SER A 427 -31.25 9.63 -5.33
C SER A 427 -29.83 9.77 -4.80
N THR A 428 -29.37 11.00 -4.53
CA THR A 428 -28.10 11.23 -3.83
C THR A 428 -28.28 11.89 -2.46
N ALA A 429 -27.79 11.24 -1.42
CA ALA A 429 -27.74 11.76 -0.06
C ALA A 429 -26.58 12.75 0.13
N THR A 430 -26.72 13.66 1.10
CA THR A 430 -25.66 14.63 1.45
C THR A 430 -24.43 13.97 2.09
N GLY A 431 -24.61 12.86 2.80
CA GLY A 431 -23.55 12.16 3.54
C GLY A 431 -23.39 10.70 3.13
N PRO A 432 -22.23 10.08 3.41
CA PRO A 432 -21.92 8.70 3.03
C PRO A 432 -22.60 7.65 3.91
N THR A 433 -23.17 8.07 5.05
CA THR A 433 -23.87 7.19 6.00
C THR A 433 -25.28 7.72 6.21
N ARG A 434 -26.27 6.90 5.88
CA ARG A 434 -27.68 7.24 6.04
C ARG A 434 -28.52 5.97 6.26
N ASP A 435 -29.70 6.15 6.85
CA ASP A 435 -30.80 5.18 7.03
C ASP A 435 -30.39 3.70 6.92
N SER A 436 -30.11 3.01 8.03
CA SER A 436 -29.86 1.54 8.04
C SER A 436 -28.98 1.01 6.89
N GLY A 437 -28.01 1.81 6.41
CA GLY A 437 -27.10 1.47 5.32
C GLY A 437 -27.60 1.76 3.91
N SER A 438 -28.55 2.68 3.72
CA SER A 438 -29.14 2.99 2.40
C SER A 438 -28.16 3.57 1.38
N THR A 439 -27.07 4.18 1.85
CA THR A 439 -25.96 4.69 1.01
C THR A 439 -24.87 3.65 0.74
N LEU A 440 -24.95 2.47 1.38
CA LEU A 440 -23.99 1.40 1.18
C LEU A 440 -24.40 0.54 -0.02
N TRP A 441 -23.41 0.08 -0.77
CA TRP A 441 -23.60 -0.76 -1.93
C TRP A 441 -22.58 -1.91 -1.97
N LYS A 442 -22.92 -2.97 -2.70
CA LYS A 442 -22.01 -4.07 -3.04
C LYS A 442 -22.09 -4.36 -4.53
N PHE A 443 -20.93 -4.50 -5.17
CA PHE A 443 -20.83 -5.04 -6.51
C PHE A 443 -20.79 -6.57 -6.44
N ILE A 444 -21.67 -7.23 -7.18
CA ILE A 444 -21.78 -8.69 -7.25
C ILE A 444 -21.82 -9.14 -8.72
N LYS A 445 -21.57 -10.42 -8.96
CA LYS A 445 -21.69 -11.06 -10.27
C LYS A 445 -22.98 -11.87 -10.38
#